data_AF-A0A816F646-F1
#
_entry.id   AF-A0A816F646-F1
#
_cell.length_a   1.000
_cell.length_b   1.000
_cell.length_c   1.000
_cell.angle_alpha   90.00
_cell.angle_beta   90.00
_cell.angle_gamma   90.00
#
_symmetry.space_group_name_H-M   'P 1'
#
loop_
_entity.id
_entity.type
_entity.pdbx_description
1 polymer ?
#
loop_
_entity_poly.entity_id
_entity_poly.type
_entity_poly.pdbx_seq_one_letter_code
_entity_poly.pdbx_strand_id
1 'polypeptide(L)'
;LDRKSFDNKHVTFEDHIRKVHNMWNYVYFMVLINVKDSTEYTGPESYVHEMIEQRNLDWFPRMRTSSLDIQEDKSKEDQDSRILKLQMDDANKAIKSLTMELSELQKLVVDSRAQKHRLNFLQNPSLPTPLNA
;
A
#
# COMPACT_ATOMS: atom_id res chain seq x y z
N LEU A 1 27.03 12.86 -0.06
CA LEU A 1 26.46 11.99 0.99
C LEU A 1 27.55 11.74 2.00
N ASP A 2 27.28 12.06 3.26
CA ASP A 2 28.28 11.88 4.31
C ASP A 2 28.31 10.42 4.76
N ARG A 3 29.49 9.95 5.18
CA ARG A 3 29.66 8.61 5.73
C ARG A 3 28.66 8.31 6.84
N LYS A 4 28.36 9.31 7.67
CA LYS A 4 27.39 9.25 8.78
C LYS A 4 25.96 8.92 8.32
N SER A 5 25.59 9.23 7.08
CA SER A 5 24.24 8.96 6.54
C SER A 5 23.96 7.46 6.33
N PHE A 6 24.99 6.61 6.47
CA PHE A 6 24.92 5.15 6.33
C PHE A 6 25.01 4.42 7.68
N ASP A 7 25.19 5.14 8.79
CA ASP A 7 25.21 4.53 10.13
C ASP A 7 23.83 3.92 10.44
N ASN A 8 23.82 2.71 11.01
CA ASN A 8 22.61 1.91 11.30
C ASN A 8 21.76 1.50 10.08
N LYS A 9 22.29 1.59 8.85
CA LYS A 9 21.61 1.12 7.63
C LYS A 9 22.19 -0.20 7.14
N HIS A 10 21.40 -0.97 6.40
CA HIS A 10 21.85 -2.24 5.81
C HIS A 10 22.90 -2.11 4.69
N VAL A 11 23.16 -0.89 4.21
CA VAL A 11 24.14 -0.61 3.15
C VAL A 11 25.28 0.22 3.75
N THR A 12 26.51 -0.22 3.58
CA THR A 12 27.70 0.51 4.04
C THR A 12 28.10 1.61 3.05
N PHE A 13 28.74 2.67 3.54
CA PHE A 13 29.27 3.74 2.68
C PHE A 13 30.25 3.18 1.62
N GLU A 14 31.07 2.22 2.00
CA GLU A 14 32.10 1.61 1.15
C GLU A 14 31.48 0.76 0.03
N ASP A 15 30.44 -0.02 0.34
CA ASP A 15 29.69 -0.73 -0.70
C ASP A 15 28.95 0.23 -1.63
N HIS A 16 28.43 1.34 -1.09
CA HIS A 16 27.78 2.37 -1.89
C HIS A 16 28.74 3.02 -2.88
N ILE A 17 29.93 3.44 -2.45
CA ILE A 17 30.95 4.00 -3.35
C ILE A 17 31.43 2.94 -4.36
N ARG A 18 31.60 1.68 -3.94
CA ARG A 18 32.16 0.65 -4.84
C ARG A 18 31.16 0.14 -5.87
N LYS A 19 29.88 -0.02 -5.50
CA LYS A 19 28.86 -0.68 -6.33
C LYS A 19 27.89 0.30 -7.00
N VAL A 20 27.58 1.42 -6.34
CA VAL A 20 26.60 2.40 -6.83
C VAL A 20 27.30 3.62 -7.43
N HIS A 21 28.21 4.25 -6.69
CA HIS A 21 28.95 5.45 -7.12
C HIS A 21 30.41 5.16 -7.43
N ASN A 22 30.65 4.14 -8.25
CA ASN A 22 32.01 3.84 -8.69
C ASN A 22 32.46 4.91 -9.70
N MET A 23 33.39 5.78 -9.28
CA MET A 23 33.85 6.91 -10.09
C MET A 23 34.40 6.49 -11.46
N TRP A 24 35.02 5.32 -11.57
CA TRP A 24 35.54 4.82 -12.85
C TRP A 24 34.44 4.49 -13.85
N ASN A 25 33.28 4.03 -13.38
CA ASN A 25 32.15 3.76 -14.27
C ASN A 25 31.65 5.04 -14.95
N TYR A 26 31.70 6.20 -14.28
CA TYR A 26 31.36 7.49 -14.89
C TYR A 26 32.37 7.88 -15.98
N VAL A 27 33.67 7.62 -15.75
CA VAL A 27 34.71 7.86 -16.76
C VAL A 27 34.50 6.95 -17.98
N TYR A 28 34.26 5.66 -17.76
CA TYR A 28 33.95 4.73 -18.85
C TYR A 28 32.70 5.14 -19.62
N PHE A 29 31.66 5.60 -18.92
CA PHE A 29 30.44 6.07 -19.55
C PHE A 29 30.66 7.33 -20.39
N MET A 30 31.45 8.31 -19.92
CA MET A 30 31.83 9.47 -20.72
C MET A 30 32.58 9.07 -21.99
N VAL A 31 33.52 8.12 -21.91
CA VAL A 31 34.24 7.62 -23.07
C VAL A 31 33.28 6.90 -24.02
N LEU A 32 32.37 6.08 -23.51
CA LEU A 32 31.35 5.40 -24.30
C LEU A 32 30.50 6.40 -25.10
N ILE A 33 29.99 7.43 -24.45
CA ILE A 33 29.21 8.49 -25.12
C ILE A 33 30.03 9.18 -26.21
N ASN A 34 31.33 9.40 -26.03
CA ASN A 34 32.16 10.04 -27.05
C ASN A 34 32.48 9.15 -28.26
N VAL A 35 32.43 7.83 -28.12
CA VAL A 35 32.86 6.89 -29.17
C VAL A 35 31.67 6.22 -29.87
N LYS A 36 30.53 6.11 -29.19
CA LYS A 36 29.31 5.48 -29.71
C LYS A 36 28.66 6.37 -30.78
N ASP A 37 28.03 5.75 -31.77
CA ASP A 37 27.27 6.48 -32.80
C ASP A 37 26.06 7.18 -32.17
N SER A 38 25.88 8.47 -32.48
CA SER A 38 24.82 9.29 -31.90
C SER A 38 23.41 8.84 -32.28
N THR A 39 23.26 8.08 -33.37
CA THR A 39 21.97 7.48 -33.76
C THR A 39 21.59 6.28 -32.91
N GLU A 40 22.54 5.68 -32.19
CA GLU A 40 22.33 4.52 -31.31
C GLU A 40 22.15 4.91 -29.85
N TYR A 41 22.17 6.20 -29.53
CA TYR A 41 21.92 6.65 -28.17
C TYR A 41 20.52 6.27 -27.71
N THR A 42 20.47 5.68 -26.52
CA THR A 42 19.24 5.55 -25.75
C THR A 42 18.83 6.92 -25.22
N GLY A 43 17.56 7.08 -24.80
CA GLY A 43 17.07 8.36 -24.26
C GLY A 43 17.97 8.98 -23.17
N PRO A 44 18.42 8.23 -22.15
CA PRO A 44 19.35 8.74 -21.14
C PRO A 44 20.73 9.12 -21.69
N GLU A 45 21.25 8.35 -22.65
CA GLU A 45 22.54 8.65 -23.29
C GLU A 45 22.49 9.97 -24.07
N SER A 46 21.41 10.19 -24.83
CA SER A 46 21.19 11.46 -25.55
C SER A 46 21.10 12.65 -24.59
N TYR A 47 20.39 12.49 -23.46
CA TYR A 47 20.32 13.52 -22.43
C TYR A 47 21.70 13.84 -21.85
N VAL A 48 22.47 12.82 -21.48
CA VAL A 48 23.82 13.04 -20.93
C VAL A 48 24.75 13.66 -21.97
N HIS A 49 24.68 13.23 -23.23
CA HIS A 49 25.45 13.83 -24.32
C HIS A 49 25.15 15.33 -24.46
N GLU A 50 23.87 15.72 -24.48
CA GLU A 50 23.48 17.13 -24.53
C GLU A 50 24.03 17.92 -23.33
N MET A 51 23.95 17.36 -22.12
CA MET A 51 24.48 18.01 -20.92
C MET A 51 26.00 18.17 -20.98
N ILE A 52 26.74 17.20 -21.53
CA ILE A 52 28.19 17.29 -21.74
C ILE A 52 28.54 18.41 -22.73
N GLU A 53 27.83 18.47 -23.87
CA GLU A 53 28.01 19.53 -24.88
C GLU A 53 27.76 20.92 -24.30
N GLN A 54 26.74 21.05 -23.45
CA GLN A 54 26.41 22.29 -22.73
C GLN A 54 27.35 22.58 -21.54
N ARG A 55 28.33 21.71 -21.27
CA ARG A 55 29.21 21.75 -20.09
C ARG A 55 28.43 21.81 -18.77
N ASN A 56 27.24 21.22 -18.77
CA ASN A 56 26.36 21.14 -17.62
C ASN A 56 26.65 19.85 -16.83
N LEU A 57 27.01 19.99 -15.54
CA LEU A 57 27.32 18.86 -14.67
C LEU A 57 26.10 18.33 -13.90
N ASP A 58 24.90 18.83 -14.22
CA ASP A 58 23.67 18.52 -13.49
C ASP A 58 23.16 17.10 -13.72
N TRP A 59 23.64 16.42 -14.77
CA TRP A 59 23.34 15.02 -15.01
C TRP A 59 24.00 14.08 -14.01
N PHE A 60 25.04 14.53 -13.28
CA PHE A 60 25.61 13.74 -12.19
C PHE A 60 24.64 13.65 -11.01
N PRO A 61 24.41 12.45 -10.45
CA PRO A 61 23.64 12.31 -9.22
C PRO A 61 24.28 13.12 -8.08
N ARG A 62 23.57 14.12 -7.56
CA ARG A 62 24.01 14.92 -6.42
C ARG A 62 23.14 14.69 -5.21
N MET A 63 23.79 14.38 -4.08
CA MET A 63 23.18 14.28 -2.76
C MET A 63 22.00 13.29 -2.63
N ARG A 64 21.79 12.40 -3.61
CA ARG A 64 20.70 11.42 -3.63
C ARG A 64 21.22 10.06 -4.06
N THR A 65 20.64 9.00 -3.52
CA THR A 65 20.91 7.63 -3.95
C THR A 65 19.70 6.75 -3.69
N SER A 66 19.34 5.95 -4.69
CA SER A 66 18.17 5.07 -4.64
C SER A 66 18.23 4.10 -3.45
N SER A 67 19.41 3.67 -3.02
CA SER A 67 19.53 2.72 -1.89
C SER A 67 19.06 3.30 -0.55
N LEU A 68 19.14 4.61 -0.35
CA LEU A 68 18.63 5.26 0.87
C LEU A 68 17.13 5.52 0.75
N ASP A 69 16.67 5.94 -0.43
CA ASP A 69 15.25 6.22 -0.70
C ASP A 69 14.40 4.93 -0.61
N ILE A 70 14.91 3.80 -1.12
CA ILE A 70 14.25 2.49 -1.03
C ILE A 70 14.08 2.02 0.43
N GLN A 71 14.99 2.37 1.34
CA GLN A 71 14.82 2.02 2.77
C GLN A 71 13.76 2.86 3.46
N GLU A 72 13.68 4.15 3.13
CA GLU A 72 12.62 5.01 3.64
C GLU A 72 11.25 4.57 3.14
N ASP A 73 11.14 4.22 1.85
CA ASP A 73 9.87 3.78 1.26
C ASP A 73 9.44 2.42 1.82
N LYS A 74 10.35 1.45 1.99
CA LYS A 74 10.03 0.19 2.68
C LYS A 74 9.56 0.39 4.12
N SER A 75 10.21 1.31 4.85
CA SER A 75 9.82 1.62 6.23
C SER A 75 8.43 2.25 6.30
N LYS A 76 8.07 3.09 5.31
CA LYS A 76 6.74 3.69 5.19
C LYS A 76 5.69 2.64 4.79
N GLU A 77 5.98 1.79 3.82
CA GLU A 77 5.11 0.67 3.40
C GLU A 77 4.80 -0.29 4.58
N ASP A 78 5.81 -0.59 5.41
CA ASP A 78 5.64 -1.42 6.60
C ASP A 78 4.77 -0.75 7.68
N GLN A 79 4.84 0.58 7.82
CA GLN A 79 3.97 1.33 8.74
C GLN A 79 2.54 1.41 8.21
N ASP A 80 2.34 1.74 6.94
CA ASP A 80 1.02 1.89 6.33
C ASP A 80 0.26 0.56 6.32
N SER A 81 0.95 -0.55 6.02
CA SER A 81 0.37 -1.89 6.08
C SER A 81 -0.10 -2.27 7.50
N ARG A 82 0.64 -1.85 8.53
CA ARG A 82 0.26 -2.05 9.94
C ARG A 82 -0.97 -1.22 10.31
N ILE A 83 -1.03 0.04 9.89
CA ILE A 83 -2.18 0.92 10.13
C ILE A 83 -3.42 0.37 9.45
N LEU A 84 -3.30 -0.04 8.18
CA LEU A 84 -4.40 -0.61 7.43
C LEU A 84 -4.94 -1.87 8.11
N LYS A 85 -4.06 -2.74 8.62
CA LYS A 85 -4.46 -3.92 9.38
C LYS A 85 -5.28 -3.58 10.62
N LEU A 86 -4.85 -2.58 11.39
CA LEU A 86 -5.61 -2.11 12.58
C LEU A 86 -6.99 -1.58 12.19
N GLN A 87 -7.08 -0.79 11.11
CA GLN A 87 -8.35 -0.29 10.60
C GLN A 87 -9.29 -1.42 10.16
N MET A 88 -8.76 -2.46 9.50
CA MET A 88 -9.54 -3.64 9.13
C MET A 88 -10.05 -4.40 10.36
N ASP A 89 -9.22 -4.54 11.39
CA ASP A 89 -9.61 -5.21 12.63
C ASP A 89 -10.74 -4.46 13.33
N ASP A 90 -10.69 -3.13 13.37
CA ASP A 90 -11.75 -2.31 13.98
C ASP A 90 -13.03 -2.31 13.14
N ALA A 91 -12.92 -2.24 11.81
CA ALA A 91 -14.08 -2.40 10.92
C ALA A 91 -14.74 -3.77 11.11
N ASN A 92 -13.94 -4.84 11.23
CA ASN A 92 -14.46 -6.19 11.47
C ASN A 92 -15.15 -6.32 12.83
N LYS A 93 -14.63 -5.67 13.88
CA LYS A 93 -15.33 -5.62 15.19
C LYS A 93 -16.66 -4.89 15.08
N ALA A 94 -16.71 -3.75 14.39
CA ALA A 94 -17.95 -3.01 14.18
C ALA A 94 -18.98 -3.83 13.40
N ILE A 95 -18.57 -4.50 12.32
CA ILE A 95 -19.42 -5.39 11.53
C ILE A 95 -19.98 -6.52 12.41
N LYS A 96 -19.15 -7.15 13.25
CA LYS A 96 -19.61 -8.18 14.19
C LYS A 96 -20.66 -7.65 15.17
N SER A 97 -20.41 -6.48 15.78
CA SER A 97 -21.36 -5.86 16.71
C SER A 97 -22.70 -5.58 16.04
N LEU A 98 -22.68 -4.93 14.88
CA LEU A 98 -23.89 -4.63 14.10
C LEU A 98 -24.64 -5.91 13.68
N THR A 99 -23.91 -6.97 13.33
CA THR A 99 -24.51 -8.27 12.99
C THR A 99 -25.22 -8.89 14.20
N MET A 100 -24.64 -8.78 15.39
CA MET A 100 -25.26 -9.25 16.64
C MET A 100 -26.53 -8.44 16.95
N GLU A 101 -26.46 -7.11 16.87
CA GLU A 101 -27.62 -6.22 17.10
C GLU A 101 -28.77 -6.51 16.13
N LEU A 102 -28.46 -6.74 14.84
CA LEU A 102 -29.46 -7.12 13.85
C LEU A 102 -30.11 -8.47 14.18
N SER A 103 -29.34 -9.45 14.64
CA SER A 103 -29.87 -10.77 15.04
C SER A 103 -30.82 -10.66 16.24
N GLU A 104 -30.45 -9.85 17.24
CA GLU A 104 -31.29 -9.60 18.41
C GLU A 104 -32.60 -8.88 18.03
N LEU A 105 -32.52 -7.86 17.19
CA LEU A 105 -33.70 -7.15 16.69
C LEU A 105 -34.63 -8.07 15.89
N GLN A 106 -34.09 -8.94 15.04
CA GLN A 106 -34.88 -9.93 14.31
C GLN A 106 -35.65 -10.86 15.26
N LYS A 107 -34.98 -11.37 16.30
CA LYS A 107 -35.63 -12.22 17.32
C LYS A 107 -36.77 -11.49 18.02
N LEU A 108 -36.55 -10.25 18.45
CA LEU A 108 -37.56 -9.42 19.10
C LEU A 108 -38.78 -9.18 18.19
N VAL A 109 -38.57 -8.94 16.89
CA VAL A 109 -39.67 -8.75 15.93
C VAL A 109 -40.48 -10.03 15.74
N VAL A 110 -39.82 -11.19 15.66
CA VAL A 110 -40.49 -12.50 15.53
C VAL A 110 -41.32 -12.79 16.79
N ASP A 111 -40.73 -12.62 17.97
CA ASP A 111 -41.41 -12.84 19.25
C ASP A 111 -42.62 -11.90 19.41
N SER A 112 -42.48 -10.63 19.03
CA SER A 112 -43.58 -9.65 19.04
C SER A 112 -44.73 -10.07 18.10
N ARG A 113 -44.42 -10.57 16.90
CA ARG A 113 -45.43 -11.09 15.96
C ARG A 113 -46.14 -12.32 16.51
N ALA A 114 -45.41 -13.27 17.10
CA ALA A 114 -45.98 -14.46 17.72
C ALA A 114 -46.92 -14.10 18.88
N GLN A 115 -46.52 -13.14 19.72
CA GLN A 115 -47.35 -12.65 20.84
C GLN A 115 -48.63 -11.94 20.33
N LYS A 116 -48.52 -11.08 19.30
CA LYS A 116 -49.70 -10.46 18.67
C LYS A 116 -50.65 -11.49 18.09
N HIS A 117 -50.13 -12.52 17.41
CA HIS A 117 -50.97 -13.59 16.84
C HIS A 117 -51.69 -14.39 17.93
N ARG A 118 -51.01 -14.68 19.05
CA ARG A 118 -51.63 -15.32 20.23
C ARG A 118 -52.74 -14.46 20.83
N LEU A 119 -52.50 -13.16 21.02
CA LEU A 119 -53.52 -12.24 21.54
C LEU A 119 -54.74 -12.16 20.63
N ASN A 120 -54.53 -12.06 19.31
CA ASN A 120 -55.63 -12.05 18.34
C ASN A 120 -56.46 -13.35 18.37
N PHE A 121 -55.81 -14.50 18.57
CA PHE A 121 -56.50 -15.79 18.71
C PHE A 121 -57.33 -15.87 19.98
N LEU A 122 -56.82 -15.37 21.11
CA LEU A 122 -57.57 -15.32 22.38
C LEU A 122 -58.76 -14.36 22.31
N GLN A 123 -58.65 -13.29 21.51
CA GLN A 123 -59.70 -12.29 21.35
C GLN A 123 -60.80 -12.72 20.36
N ASN A 124 -60.56 -13.74 19.52
CA ASN A 124 -61.55 -14.23 18.56
C ASN A 124 -61.50 -15.77 18.42
N PRO A 125 -62.18 -16.52 19.31
CA PRO A 125 -62.17 -17.98 19.28
C PRO A 125 -63.23 -18.48 18.30
N SER A 126 -62.93 -18.52 17.00
CA SER A 126 -63.78 -19.27 16.07
C SER A 126 -63.53 -20.78 16.26
N LEU A 127 -64.53 -21.47 16.84
CA LEU A 127 -64.58 -22.93 16.97
C LEU A 127 -64.41 -23.61 15.59
N PRO A 128 -63.67 -24.72 15.49
CA PRO A 128 -63.66 -25.52 14.27
C PRO A 128 -65.03 -26.16 14.09
N THR A 129 -65.70 -25.87 12.97
CA THR A 129 -66.89 -26.61 12.53
C THR A 129 -66.48 -28.06 12.24
N PRO A 130 -67.20 -29.07 12.74
CA PRO A 130 -66.91 -30.45 12.39
C PRO A 130 -67.27 -30.68 10.92
N LEU A 131 -66.41 -31.42 10.19
CA LEU A 131 -66.75 -32.00 8.90
C LEU A 131 -67.96 -32.91 9.09
N ASN A 132 -69.10 -32.55 8.49
CA ASN A 132 -70.18 -33.51 8.26
C ASN A 132 -69.79 -34.45 7.11
N ALA A 133 -70.04 -35.73 7.35
CA ALA A 133 -69.90 -36.85 6.42
C ALA A 133 -70.77 -36.71 5.17
#